data_AF-A0A444V3R1-F1
#
_entry.id   AF-A0A444V3R1-F1
#
_cell.length_a   1.000
_cell.length_b   1.000
_cell.length_c   1.000
_cell.angle_alpha   90.00
_cell.angle_beta   90.00
_cell.angle_gamma   90.00
#
_symmetry.space_group_name_H-M   'P 1'
#
loop_
_entity.id
_entity.type
_entity.pdbx_description
1 polymer ?
#
loop_
_entity_poly.entity_id
_entity_poly.type
_entity_poly.pdbx_seq_one_letter_code
_entity_poly.pdbx_strand_id
1 'polypeptide(L)'
;MYGVVKLMQAVGQLSDKFYYTDCLFFGAIISATDPVTVLAIFNELGADVDLYALLFGESVLNDAVAIVLSSSIVAYQPSGGNSHTFDAAAFFKSVGVFLGIFSGSFAMGAVTGVVTALISF
;
A
#
# COMPACT_ATOMS: atom_id res chain seq x y z
N MET A 1 -17.86 -5.99 1.46
CA MET A 1 -17.30 -5.16 2.55
C MET A 1 -18.27 -4.06 3.05
N TYR A 2 -19.03 -3.39 2.18
CA TYR A 2 -20.04 -2.38 2.60
C TYR A 2 -21.18 -2.91 3.49
N GLY A 3 -21.56 -4.18 3.37
CA GLY A 3 -22.68 -4.77 4.11
C GLY A 3 -22.43 -4.91 5.61
N VAL A 4 -21.21 -5.28 6.03
CA VAL A 4 -20.86 -5.46 7.45
C VAL A 4 -20.74 -4.10 8.15
N VAL A 5 -20.23 -3.09 7.46
CA VAL A 5 -20.12 -1.72 7.98
C VAL A 5 -21.49 -1.08 8.15
N LYS A 6 -22.41 -1.28 7.19
CA LYS A 6 -23.83 -0.87 7.30
C LYS A 6 -24.55 -1.57 8.46
N LEU A 7 -24.24 -2.86 8.69
CA LEU A 7 -24.79 -3.63 9.79
C LEU A 7 -24.27 -3.14 11.15
N MET A 8 -22.96 -2.88 11.29
CA MET A 8 -22.38 -2.31 12.51
C MET A 8 -22.87 -0.89 12.82
N GLN A 9 -23.15 -0.09 11.79
CA GLN A 9 -23.80 1.22 11.95
C GLN A 9 -25.26 1.06 12.42
N ALA A 10 -25.98 0.05 11.93
CA ALA A 10 -27.34 -0.27 12.38
C ALA A 10 -27.38 -0.84 13.82
N VAL A 11 -26.30 -1.51 14.26
CA VAL A 11 -26.13 -2.03 15.63
C VAL A 11 -25.68 -0.95 16.63
N GLY A 12 -25.46 0.29 16.16
CA GLY A 12 -25.22 1.45 17.05
C GLY A 12 -23.83 1.51 17.69
N GLN A 13 -22.88 0.69 17.22
CA GLN A 13 -21.51 0.68 17.76
C GLN A 13 -20.57 1.73 17.15
N LEU A 14 -20.99 2.44 16.10
CA LEU A 14 -20.18 3.43 15.40
C LEU A 14 -20.87 4.79 15.39
N SER A 15 -20.30 5.74 16.13
CA SER A 15 -20.62 7.17 16.04
C SER A 15 -19.76 7.78 14.92
N ASP A 16 -20.43 8.40 13.95
CA ASP A 16 -19.89 9.13 12.80
C ASP A 16 -19.35 8.35 11.57
N LYS A 17 -20.06 8.59 10.46
CA LYS A 17 -19.69 8.56 9.03
C LYS A 17 -18.39 7.82 8.66
N PHE A 18 -18.48 6.50 8.50
CA PHE A 18 -17.46 5.72 7.79
C PHE A 18 -17.51 6.00 6.28
N TYR A 19 -16.41 6.45 5.69
CA TYR A 19 -16.31 6.71 4.26
C TYR A 19 -15.64 5.57 3.50
N TYR A 20 -15.90 5.48 2.20
CA TYR A 20 -15.25 4.49 1.33
C TYR A 20 -13.73 4.68 1.28
N THR A 21 -13.25 5.92 1.37
CA THR A 21 -11.82 6.26 1.45
C THR A 21 -11.19 5.70 2.72
N ASP A 22 -11.89 5.68 3.86
CA ASP A 22 -11.40 5.07 5.09
C ASP A 22 -11.24 3.56 4.94
N CYS A 23 -12.16 2.88 4.24
CA CYS A 23 -12.04 1.46 3.94
C CYS A 23 -10.85 1.15 3.01
N LEU A 24 -10.63 1.99 2.00
CA LEU A 24 -9.46 1.86 1.11
C LEU A 24 -8.16 2.11 1.86
N PHE A 25 -8.12 3.13 2.73
CA PHE A 25 -6.96 3.47 3.52
C PHE A 25 -6.61 2.36 4.52
N PHE A 26 -7.62 1.81 5.20
CA PHE A 26 -7.47 0.65 6.06
C PHE A 26 -6.95 -0.58 5.30
N GLY A 27 -7.48 -0.82 4.10
CA GLY A 27 -7.00 -1.88 3.22
C GLY A 27 -5.55 -1.68 2.79
N ALA A 28 -5.15 -0.44 2.47
CA ALA A 28 -3.77 -0.11 2.10
C ALA A 28 -2.79 -0.36 3.27
N ILE A 29 -3.14 0.02 4.51
CA ILE A 29 -2.30 -0.19 5.68
C ILE A 29 -2.12 -1.68 5.99
N ILE A 30 -3.20 -2.46 5.95
CA ILE A 30 -3.16 -3.90 6.27
C ILE A 30 -2.55 -4.72 5.14
N SER A 31 -2.46 -4.15 3.92
CA SER A 31 -1.84 -4.83 2.79
C SER A 31 -0.36 -5.15 3.04
N ALA A 32 0.38 -4.31 3.78
CA ALA A 32 1.79 -4.50 4.10
C ALA A 32 2.01 -5.81 4.88
N THR A 33 2.90 -6.67 4.40
CA THR A 33 3.19 -7.99 4.97
C THR A 33 4.63 -8.06 5.47
N ASP A 34 4.80 -8.23 6.78
CA ASP A 34 6.11 -8.47 7.37
C ASP A 34 6.40 -9.97 7.44
N PRO A 35 7.42 -10.49 6.72
CA PRO A 35 7.73 -11.90 6.67
C PRO A 35 8.80 -12.28 7.70
N VAL A 36 9.26 -11.37 8.57
CA VAL A 36 10.39 -11.59 9.49
C VAL A 36 10.24 -12.87 10.30
N THR A 37 9.04 -13.16 10.82
CA THR A 37 8.77 -14.39 11.58
C THR A 37 8.84 -15.64 10.70
N VAL A 38 8.38 -15.54 9.46
CA VAL A 38 8.36 -16.66 8.50
C VAL A 38 9.78 -16.93 7.99
N LEU A 39 10.57 -15.88 7.70
CA LEU A 39 11.98 -15.96 7.32
C LEU A 39 12.82 -16.66 8.39
N ALA A 40 12.58 -16.37 9.68
CA ALA A 40 13.31 -16.99 10.78
C ALA A 40 13.11 -18.51 10.80
N ILE A 41 11.87 -18.97 10.60
CA ILE A 41 11.52 -20.40 10.56
C ILE A 41 12.11 -21.07 9.31
N PHE A 42 12.01 -20.44 8.14
CA PHE A 42 12.58 -21.00 6.90
C PHE A 42 14.11 -21.16 6.98
N ASN A 43 14.81 -20.25 7.67
CA ASN A 43 16.25 -20.37 7.88
C ASN A 43 16.60 -21.56 8.78
N GLU A 44 15.82 -21.81 9.84
CA GLU A 44 15.99 -23.00 10.70
C GLU A 44 15.69 -24.33 9.98
N LEU A 45 14.77 -24.31 9.02
CA LEU A 45 14.39 -25.48 8.20
C LEU A 45 15.35 -25.76 7.03
N GLY A 46 16.37 -24.93 6.81
CA GLY A 46 17.33 -25.10 5.71
C GLY A 46 16.70 -24.84 4.33
N ALA A 47 15.80 -23.85 4.25
CA ALA A 47 15.11 -23.50 3.02
C ALA A 47 16.04 -22.87 1.97
N ASP A 48 15.61 -22.96 0.71
CA ASP A 48 16.36 -22.45 -0.42
C ASP A 48 16.57 -20.92 -0.31
N VAL A 49 17.79 -20.48 -0.61
CA VAL A 49 18.20 -19.06 -0.57
C VAL A 49 17.36 -18.25 -1.58
N ASP A 50 16.95 -18.88 -2.68
CA ASP A 50 16.08 -18.25 -3.67
C ASP A 50 14.68 -17.95 -3.11
N LEU A 51 14.13 -18.86 -2.30
CA LEU A 51 12.83 -18.65 -1.65
C LEU A 51 12.90 -17.54 -0.60
N TYR A 52 14.00 -17.49 0.16
CA TYR A 52 14.28 -16.42 1.11
C TYR A 52 14.34 -15.06 0.41
N ALA A 53 15.11 -14.96 -0.68
CA ALA A 53 15.26 -13.73 -1.45
C ALA A 53 13.93 -13.28 -2.08
N LEU A 54 13.14 -14.21 -2.59
CA LEU A 54 11.83 -13.92 -3.17
C LEU A 54 10.85 -13.37 -2.13
N LEU A 55 10.72 -14.04 -0.98
CA LEU A 55 9.80 -13.65 0.10
C LEU A 55 10.20 -12.30 0.71
N PHE A 56 11.50 -12.08 0.92
CA PHE A 56 12.02 -10.79 1.35
C PHE A 56 11.69 -9.69 0.33
N GLY A 57 11.92 -9.95 -0.96
CA GLY A 57 11.64 -9.01 -2.03
C GLY A 57 10.15 -8.68 -2.16
N GLU A 58 9.26 -9.68 -2.05
CA GLU A 58 7.81 -9.50 -2.06
C GLU A 58 7.37 -8.54 -0.96
N SER A 59 7.79 -8.78 0.28
CA SER A 59 7.41 -7.97 1.42
C SER A 59 7.94 -6.54 1.34
N VAL A 60 9.19 -6.35 0.92
CA VAL A 60 9.74 -4.99 0.72
C VAL A 60 8.98 -4.24 -0.38
N LEU A 61 8.62 -4.91 -1.48
CA LEU A 61 7.82 -4.31 -2.54
C LEU A 61 6.41 -3.96 -2.04
N ASN A 62 5.80 -4.84 -1.27
CA ASN A 62 4.46 -4.68 -0.73
C ASN A 62 4.38 -3.51 0.28
N ASP A 63 5.37 -3.34 1.15
CA ASP A 63 5.48 -2.17 2.03
C ASP A 63 5.56 -0.85 1.25
N ALA A 64 6.40 -0.81 0.20
CA ALA A 64 6.52 0.36 -0.65
C ALA A 64 5.18 0.68 -1.35
N VAL A 65 4.48 -0.33 -1.87
CA VAL A 65 3.17 -0.15 -2.54
C VAL A 65 2.10 0.33 -1.54
N ALA A 66 2.05 -0.23 -0.33
CA ALA A 66 1.12 0.18 0.72
C ALA A 66 1.28 1.66 1.12
N ILE A 67 2.52 2.14 1.24
CA ILE A 67 2.83 3.54 1.54
C ILE A 67 2.39 4.46 0.39
N VAL A 68 2.64 4.09 -0.86
CA VAL A 68 2.25 4.91 -2.01
C VAL A 68 0.73 4.90 -2.22
N LEU A 69 0.05 3.76 -1.99
CA LEU A 69 -1.41 3.66 -2.03
C LEU A 69 -2.08 4.52 -0.97
N SER A 70 -1.63 4.43 0.29
CA SER A 70 -2.16 5.25 1.39
C SER A 70 -1.98 6.75 1.11
N SER A 71 -0.81 7.15 0.61
CA SER A 71 -0.53 8.54 0.20
C SER A 71 -1.44 9.02 -0.93
N SER A 72 -1.74 8.14 -1.91
CA SER A 72 -2.62 8.46 -3.04
C SER A 72 -4.08 8.59 -2.61
N ILE A 73 -4.53 7.80 -1.64
CA ILE A 73 -5.88 7.89 -1.06
C ILE A 73 -6.04 9.17 -0.24
N VAL A 74 -5.01 9.60 0.50
CA VAL A 74 -5.04 10.89 1.21
C VAL A 74 -5.06 12.06 0.21
N ALA A 75 -4.30 11.98 -0.88
CA ALA A 75 -4.32 12.98 -1.95
C ALA A 75 -5.66 13.05 -2.72
N TYR A 76 -6.46 11.97 -2.68
CA TYR A 76 -7.82 11.92 -3.22
C TYR A 76 -8.82 12.74 -2.38
N GLN A 77 -8.48 13.16 -1.17
CA GLN A 77 -9.37 13.92 -0.28
C GLN A 77 -9.00 15.42 -0.24
N PRO A 78 -9.21 16.21 -1.33
CA PRO A 78 -8.99 17.64 -1.29
C PRO A 78 -10.14 18.32 -0.53
N SER A 79 -9.74 19.22 0.38
CA SER A 79 -10.59 20.10 1.18
C SER A 79 -11.74 20.73 0.37
N GLY A 80 -12.99 20.41 0.73
CA GLY A 80 -14.13 21.31 0.51
C GLY A 80 -15.29 20.85 -0.37
N GLY A 81 -15.27 19.65 -0.95
CA GLY A 81 -16.37 19.18 -1.82
C GLY A 81 -17.09 17.95 -1.28
N ASN A 82 -18.17 18.13 -0.51
CA ASN A 82 -19.09 17.06 -0.11
C ASN A 82 -19.93 16.54 -1.30
N SER A 83 -19.31 16.19 -2.43
CA SER A 83 -19.99 15.53 -3.56
C SER A 83 -19.91 14.01 -3.37
N HIS A 84 -20.96 13.49 -2.72
CA HIS A 84 -21.23 12.11 -2.34
C HIS A 84 -21.45 11.14 -3.53
N THR A 85 -20.50 11.03 -4.46
CA THR A 85 -20.52 10.01 -5.52
C THR A 85 -19.10 9.56 -5.86
N PHE A 86 -18.94 8.27 -6.15
CA PHE A 86 -17.69 7.70 -6.67
C PHE A 86 -17.37 8.40 -8.00
N ASP A 87 -16.49 9.39 -7.96
CA ASP A 87 -16.08 10.10 -9.17
C ASP A 87 -14.98 9.30 -9.85
N ALA A 88 -15.32 8.68 -10.98
CA ALA A 88 -14.35 7.93 -11.77
C ALA A 88 -13.18 8.80 -12.21
N ALA A 89 -13.38 10.11 -12.43
CA ALA A 89 -12.31 11.03 -12.77
C ALA A 89 -11.31 11.20 -11.61
N ALA A 90 -11.81 11.35 -10.38
CA ALA A 90 -10.96 11.41 -9.19
C ALA A 90 -10.22 10.08 -8.93
N PHE A 91 -10.84 8.93 -9.21
CA PHE A 91 -10.17 7.61 -9.15
C PHE A 91 -9.04 7.49 -10.18
N PHE A 92 -9.27 7.84 -11.45
CA PHE A 92 -8.22 7.82 -12.45
C PHE A 92 -7.10 8.81 -12.12
N LYS A 93 -7.42 9.96 -11.52
CA LYS A 93 -6.43 10.92 -11.03
C LYS A 93 -5.56 10.31 -9.93
N SER A 94 -6.15 9.63 -8.93
CA SER A 94 -5.38 9.00 -7.85
C SER A 94 -4.53 7.83 -8.36
N VAL A 95 -5.02 7.05 -9.32
CA VAL A 95 -4.23 6.01 -10.02
C VAL A 95 -3.05 6.64 -10.78
N GLY A 96 -3.26 7.76 -11.47
CA GLY A 96 -2.18 8.49 -12.14
C GLY A 96 -1.11 9.01 -11.17
N VAL A 97 -1.53 9.57 -10.03
CA VAL A 97 -0.64 10.00 -8.95
C VAL A 97 0.14 8.83 -8.36
N PHE A 98 -0.54 7.71 -8.10
CA PHE A 98 0.07 6.46 -7.63
C PHE A 98 1.17 5.99 -8.58
N LEU A 99 0.86 5.86 -9.88
CA LEU A 99 1.82 5.46 -10.91
C LEU A 99 3.01 6.43 -10.98
N GLY A 100 2.77 7.73 -10.89
CA GLY A 100 3.84 8.74 -10.89
C GLY A 100 4.79 8.61 -9.70
N ILE A 101 4.24 8.51 -8.48
CA ILE A 101 5.05 8.39 -7.25
C ILE A 101 5.77 7.05 -7.20
N PHE A 102 5.09 5.95 -7.56
CA PHE A 102 5.65 4.60 -7.59
C PHE A 102 6.79 4.50 -8.59
N SER A 103 6.54 4.86 -9.86
CA SER A 103 7.57 4.78 -10.91
C SER A 103 8.72 5.74 -10.68
N GLY A 104 8.46 6.96 -10.18
CA GLY A 104 9.49 7.92 -9.83
C GLY A 104 10.39 7.45 -8.69
N SER A 105 9.80 6.92 -7.61
CA SER A 105 10.55 6.35 -6.48
C SER A 105 11.36 5.12 -6.89
N PHE A 106 10.77 4.25 -7.71
CA PHE A 106 11.44 3.07 -8.24
C PHE A 106 12.63 3.45 -9.14
N ALA A 107 12.45 4.41 -10.05
CA ALA A 107 13.51 4.90 -10.93
C ALA A 107 14.65 5.54 -10.13
N MET A 108 14.35 6.37 -9.13
CA MET A 108 15.38 6.93 -8.25
C MET A 108 16.15 5.83 -7.51
N GLY A 109 15.47 4.83 -6.95
CA GLY A 109 16.10 3.69 -6.28
C GLY A 109 16.97 2.85 -7.21
N ALA A 110 16.52 2.64 -8.45
CA ALA A 110 17.30 1.94 -9.46
C ALA A 110 18.57 2.72 -9.86
N VAL A 111 18.45 4.04 -10.07
CA VAL A 111 19.58 4.90 -10.41
C VAL A 111 20.61 4.92 -9.28
N THR A 112 20.19 5.13 -8.03
CA THR A 112 21.12 5.12 -6.89
C THR A 112 21.77 3.75 -6.72
N GLY A 113 21.02 2.64 -6.89
CA GLY A 113 21.57 1.28 -6.85
C GLY A 113 22.65 1.04 -7.92
N VAL A 114 22.40 1.47 -9.16
CA VAL A 114 23.38 1.36 -10.25
C VAL A 114 24.61 2.23 -9.98
N VAL A 115 24.42 3.47 -9.52
CA VAL A 115 25.52 4.39 -9.19
C VAL A 115 26.39 3.81 -8.06
N THR A 116 25.79 3.29 -6.99
CA THR A 116 26.53 2.64 -5.91
C THR A 116 27.29 1.41 -6.40
N ALA A 117 26.66 0.57 -7.23
CA ALA A 117 27.32 -0.60 -7.81
C ALA A 117 28.55 -0.20 -8.66
N LEU A 118 28.45 0.89 -9.43
CA LEU A 118 29.55 1.40 -10.24
C LEU A 118 30.68 2.04 -9.42
N ILE A 119 30.37 2.67 -8.28
CA ILE A 119 31.37 3.29 -7.39
C ILE A 119 32.08 2.25 -6.52
N SER A 120 31.39 1.16 -6.16
CA SER A 120 31.97 0.06 -5.37
C SER A 120 32.82 -0.92 -6.18
N PHE A 121 32.93 -0.72 -7.50
CA PHE A 121 33.90 -1.37 -8.39
C PHE A 121 35.18 -0.52 -8.51
#